data_AF-A0A839A9P4-F1
#
_entry.id   AF-A0A839A9P4-F1
#
_cell.length_a   1.000
_cell.length_b   1.000
_cell.length_c   1.000
_cell.angle_alpha   90.00
_cell.angle_beta   90.00
_cell.angle_gamma   90.00
#
_symmetry.space_group_name_H-M   'P 1'
#
loop_
_entity.id
_entity.type
_entity.pdbx_description
1 polymer ?
#
loop_
_entity_poly.entity_id
_entity_poly.type
_entity_poly.pdbx_seq_one_letter_code
_entity_poly.pdbx_strand_id
1 'polypeptide(L)'
;MNSVRSLRFLLPALLCLLLAAGFAGKALAHAQLIASQPASGAVVKAAPETLRLTFNEPVSLLGLKWFAPNGREEAVGEPGFDAESLILPVPENAGEGTHLVSYRVTSLDGHVIGGTLAFSIGKASAAPVAGDPADAGASAARLAAAARFLLTLTLTIAAGGAAFFAFPARNIDGLDAPRRFARVFAFFGLFAAPLALGVQGLDLLGLPPGGLLTAAPYQAASAGPFFWTASFSFTACLLAIEALCRRSARLAGFGAWIFAALSFAMFGHAASASPQALMRPAVTLHAAAFLFWLGSLPPLLYAAGRRLPDLARLLKNFSSWAVPLVGLLTATGIAIAFIQVEAPGYLLSTDYGLILGGKIGLFALLLGLAGLNRLILSPDIGKGEGSAARRLAGSVKLEIVLAAVVLVAASSFRLTPPPRAIAAADRAGASAHLHQERAAANVVARPGRRGENRLTLDIFGADGAPLAAKEVSLALSRGDLGLEPIKVKATADGKGAWVSDPVPLTLAGDWSVNLNILVSDFEETSLAGSISIRH
;
A
#
# COMPACT_ATOMS: atom_id res chain seq x y z
N MET A 1 -30.41 0.65 36.55
CA MET A 1 -30.22 -0.57 35.74
C MET A 1 -29.79 -0.35 34.27
N ASN A 2 -29.69 0.89 33.76
CA ASN A 2 -29.23 1.15 32.39
C ASN A 2 -27.69 1.23 32.21
N SER A 3 -26.93 1.53 33.28
CA SER A 3 -25.46 1.67 33.21
C SER A 3 -24.70 0.35 33.05
N VAL A 4 -25.29 -0.78 33.45
CA VAL A 4 -24.65 -2.11 33.37
C VAL A 4 -24.74 -2.70 31.95
N ARG A 5 -25.68 -2.22 31.12
CA ARG A 5 -25.82 -2.67 29.71
C ARG A 5 -24.82 -1.99 28.77
N SER A 6 -24.46 -0.72 29.01
CA SER A 6 -23.44 0.00 28.24
C SER A 6 -22.02 -0.52 28.52
N LEU A 7 -21.74 -0.97 29.74
CA LEU A 7 -20.42 -1.50 30.13
C LEU A 7 -20.05 -2.82 29.41
N ARG A 8 -21.04 -3.64 29.03
CA ARG A 8 -20.83 -4.91 28.31
C ARG A 8 -20.35 -4.74 26.86
N PHE A 9 -20.55 -3.58 26.25
CA PHE A 9 -20.07 -3.27 24.91
C PHE A 9 -18.76 -2.46 24.93
N LEU A 10 -18.47 -1.76 26.03
CA LEU A 10 -17.24 -0.98 26.20
C LEU A 10 -16.00 -1.87 26.37
N LEU A 11 -16.10 -2.98 27.10
CA LEU A 11 -14.97 -3.88 27.34
C LEU A 11 -14.42 -4.54 26.04
N PRO A 12 -15.26 -5.13 25.17
CA PRO A 12 -14.76 -5.66 23.90
C PRO A 12 -14.34 -4.55 22.94
N ALA A 13 -15.01 -3.39 22.93
CA ALA A 13 -14.58 -2.25 22.11
C ALA A 13 -13.20 -1.71 22.53
N LEU A 14 -12.93 -1.65 23.84
CA LEU A 14 -11.64 -1.29 24.41
C LEU A 14 -10.58 -2.36 24.11
N LEU A 15 -10.91 -3.64 24.20
CA LEU A 15 -10.02 -4.74 23.81
C LEU A 15 -9.69 -4.70 22.31
N CYS A 16 -10.67 -4.36 21.45
CA CYS A 16 -10.43 -4.13 20.02
C CYS A 16 -9.51 -2.94 19.77
N LEU A 17 -9.69 -1.85 20.53
CA LEU A 17 -8.85 -0.66 20.47
C LEU A 17 -7.41 -0.97 20.90
N LEU A 18 -7.25 -1.75 21.98
CA LEU A 18 -5.95 -2.17 22.52
C LEU A 18 -5.23 -3.16 21.59
N LEU A 19 -5.95 -4.12 20.99
CA LEU A 19 -5.39 -5.02 19.97
C LEU A 19 -5.01 -4.26 18.69
N ALA A 20 -5.76 -3.23 18.30
CA ALA A 20 -5.41 -2.36 17.18
C ALA A 20 -4.22 -1.43 17.49
N ALA A 21 -4.05 -1.01 18.75
CA ALA A 21 -2.97 -0.15 19.21
C ALA A 21 -1.66 -0.91 19.50
N GLY A 22 -1.72 -2.19 19.84
CA GLY A 22 -0.56 -3.03 20.21
C GLY A 22 0.46 -3.29 19.10
N PHE A 23 0.21 -2.82 17.87
CA PHE A 23 1.10 -2.97 16.72
C PHE A 23 1.58 -1.60 16.17
N ALA A 24 1.90 -0.65 17.04
CA ALA A 24 2.42 0.65 16.62
C ALA A 24 3.89 0.54 16.17
N GLY A 25 4.13 0.29 14.89
CA GLY A 25 5.42 0.54 14.25
C GLY A 25 5.50 1.97 13.70
N LYS A 26 6.69 2.56 13.63
CA LYS A 26 6.93 3.71 12.75
C LYS A 26 7.05 3.15 11.33
N ALA A 27 6.25 3.65 10.39
CA ALA A 27 6.42 3.29 8.98
C ALA A 27 6.02 4.45 8.08
N LEU A 28 6.94 4.80 7.19
CA LEU A 28 6.63 5.39 5.90
C LEU A 28 6.16 4.24 5.00
N ALA A 29 5.47 4.54 3.90
CA ALA A 29 4.94 3.50 3.01
C ALA A 29 5.31 3.92 1.59
N HIS A 30 5.86 2.98 0.80
CA HIS A 30 6.63 3.07 -0.45
C HIS A 30 8.16 3.04 -0.29
N ALA A 31 8.69 1.82 -0.13
CA ALA A 31 10.10 1.57 0.16
C ALA A 31 11.00 1.75 -1.06
N GLN A 32 11.53 2.95 -1.25
CA GLN A 32 12.46 3.25 -2.32
C GLN A 32 13.89 3.12 -1.83
N LEU A 33 14.75 2.53 -2.67
CA LEU A 33 16.19 2.59 -2.43
C LEU A 33 16.62 4.05 -2.57
N ILE A 34 17.13 4.62 -1.48
CA ILE A 34 17.59 6.01 -1.43
C ILE A 34 19.11 6.13 -1.37
N ALA A 35 19.82 5.05 -1.00
CA ALA A 35 21.27 5.00 -1.04
C ALA A 35 21.77 3.54 -1.10
N SER A 36 22.99 3.36 -1.59
CA SER A 36 23.71 2.08 -1.56
C SER A 36 25.18 2.32 -1.22
N GLN A 37 25.80 1.37 -0.52
CA GLN A 37 27.22 1.37 -0.22
C GLN A 37 27.79 -0.06 -0.34
N PRO A 38 28.64 -0.36 -1.35
CA PRO A 38 29.09 0.53 -2.41
C PRO A 38 27.96 1.12 -3.25
N ALA A 39 28.20 2.31 -3.79
CA ALA A 39 27.22 2.96 -4.64
C ALA A 39 27.04 2.23 -5.97
N SER A 40 25.87 2.39 -6.59
CA SER A 40 25.65 1.89 -7.95
C SER A 40 26.67 2.49 -8.93
N GLY A 41 27.33 1.65 -9.71
CA GLY A 41 28.40 1.99 -10.63
C GLY A 41 29.78 2.20 -9.98
N ALA A 42 29.91 2.13 -8.66
CA ALA A 42 31.18 2.39 -7.98
C ALA A 42 32.25 1.35 -8.34
N VAL A 43 33.51 1.77 -8.45
CA VAL A 43 34.67 0.89 -8.52
C VAL A 43 35.42 0.97 -7.19
N VAL A 44 35.41 -0.11 -6.42
CA VAL A 44 36.08 -0.19 -5.11
C VAL A 44 37.42 -0.92 -5.25
N LYS A 45 38.44 -0.48 -4.50
CA LYS A 45 39.80 -1.05 -4.59
C LYS A 45 39.89 -2.51 -4.13
N ALA A 46 39.11 -2.87 -3.12
CA ALA A 46 39.03 -4.23 -2.57
C ALA A 46 37.57 -4.59 -2.30
N ALA A 47 37.27 -5.88 -2.24
CA ALA A 47 35.95 -6.38 -1.90
C ALA A 47 35.54 -5.85 -0.51
N PRO A 48 34.39 -5.16 -0.37
CA PRO A 48 33.90 -4.76 0.93
C PRO A 48 33.34 -5.99 1.66
N GLU A 49 33.27 -5.94 2.99
CA GLU A 49 32.65 -7.03 3.76
C GLU A 49 31.15 -7.15 3.49
N THR A 50 30.48 -6.01 3.29
CA THR A 50 29.03 -5.95 3.06
C THR A 50 28.66 -4.92 2.00
N LEU A 51 27.55 -5.20 1.30
CA LEU A 51 26.79 -4.24 0.51
C LEU A 51 25.57 -3.80 1.33
N ARG A 52 25.47 -2.50 1.61
CA ARG A 52 24.34 -1.88 2.30
C ARG A 52 23.40 -1.21 1.30
N LEU A 53 22.11 -1.54 1.37
CA LEU A 53 21.03 -0.91 0.60
C LEU A 53 20.11 -0.17 1.57
N THR A 54 20.08 1.15 1.54
CA THR A 54 19.28 1.97 2.45
C THR A 54 18.00 2.43 1.75
N PHE A 55 16.88 2.19 2.41
CA PHE A 55 15.54 2.55 1.94
C PHE A 55 15.00 3.75 2.73
N ASN A 56 13.97 4.41 2.21
CA ASN A 56 13.23 5.45 2.94
C ASN A 56 12.26 4.90 4.00
N GLU A 57 12.14 3.57 4.14
CA GLU A 57 11.37 2.89 5.17
C GLU A 57 11.91 1.46 5.41
N PRO A 58 11.52 0.78 6.51
CA PRO A 58 11.88 -0.61 6.73
C PRO A 58 11.32 -1.56 5.65
N VAL A 59 12.17 -2.47 5.18
CA VAL A 59 11.82 -3.45 4.13
C VAL A 59 11.98 -4.88 4.60
N SER A 60 11.28 -5.81 3.94
CA SER A 60 11.56 -7.24 4.01
C SER A 60 12.10 -7.75 2.69
N LEU A 61 13.18 -8.52 2.72
CA LEU A 61 13.77 -9.12 1.52
C LEU A 61 12.92 -10.30 1.05
N LEU A 62 12.58 -10.30 -0.24
CA LEU A 62 11.80 -11.35 -0.91
C LEU A 62 12.64 -12.21 -1.84
N GLY A 63 13.66 -11.61 -2.45
CA GLY A 63 14.54 -12.28 -3.39
C GLY A 63 15.84 -11.52 -3.53
N LEU A 64 16.93 -12.27 -3.65
CA LEU A 64 18.26 -11.75 -3.87
C LEU A 64 18.98 -12.65 -4.84
N LYS A 65 19.59 -12.06 -5.85
CA LYS A 65 20.50 -12.73 -6.77
C LYS A 65 21.75 -11.90 -6.91
N TRP A 66 22.90 -12.55 -6.77
CA TRP A 66 24.20 -11.95 -6.95
C TRP A 66 24.85 -12.58 -8.17
N PHE A 67 25.29 -11.77 -9.13
CA PHE A 67 25.97 -12.24 -10.32
C PHE A 67 27.42 -11.76 -10.29
N ALA A 68 28.34 -12.69 -10.50
CA ALA A 68 29.76 -12.40 -10.67
C ALA A 68 30.06 -11.80 -12.05
N PRO A 69 31.26 -11.24 -12.27
CA PRO A 69 31.66 -10.64 -13.54
C PRO A 69 31.59 -11.58 -14.75
N ASN A 70 31.66 -12.90 -14.51
CA ASN A 70 31.51 -13.93 -15.53
C ASN A 70 30.04 -14.30 -15.84
N GLY A 71 29.07 -13.62 -15.21
CA GLY A 71 27.63 -13.85 -15.36
C GLY A 71 27.07 -15.02 -14.55
N ARG A 72 27.89 -15.71 -13.74
CA ARG A 72 27.41 -16.80 -12.87
C ARG A 72 26.71 -16.24 -11.64
N GLU A 73 25.55 -16.81 -11.29
CA GLU A 73 24.87 -16.54 -10.02
C GLU A 73 25.70 -17.12 -8.86
N GLU A 74 26.00 -16.32 -7.85
CA GLU A 74 26.74 -16.71 -6.65
C GLU A 74 25.82 -16.73 -5.43
N ALA A 75 26.05 -17.71 -4.56
CA ALA A 75 25.34 -17.79 -3.29
C ALA A 75 25.80 -16.65 -2.38
N VAL A 76 24.83 -15.94 -1.81
CA VAL A 76 25.05 -14.90 -0.81
C VAL A 76 24.79 -15.51 0.57
N GLY A 77 25.59 -15.13 1.57
CA GLY A 77 25.31 -15.46 2.97
C GLY A 77 24.00 -14.85 3.47
N GLU A 78 23.63 -15.11 4.73
CA GLU A 78 22.37 -14.58 5.28
C GLU A 78 22.37 -13.04 5.33
N PRO A 79 21.37 -12.38 4.70
CA PRO A 79 21.21 -10.94 4.77
C PRO A 79 20.79 -10.45 6.16
N GLY A 80 21.38 -9.33 6.60
CA GLY A 80 21.01 -8.63 7.82
C GLY A 80 20.12 -7.40 7.58
N PHE A 81 19.50 -6.88 8.64
CA PHE A 81 18.73 -5.64 8.62
C PHE A 81 19.17 -4.72 9.74
N ASP A 82 19.26 -3.43 9.44
CA ASP A 82 19.59 -2.36 10.38
C ASP A 82 18.74 -1.12 10.06
N ALA A 83 17.71 -0.89 10.88
CA ALA A 83 16.66 0.10 10.65
C ALA A 83 16.04 -0.01 9.24
N GLU A 84 16.20 0.99 8.37
CA GLU A 84 15.74 1.00 6.98
C GLU A 84 16.77 0.44 5.98
N SER A 85 17.87 -0.16 6.45
CA SER A 85 18.92 -0.70 5.60
C SER A 85 18.92 -2.24 5.55
N LEU A 86 19.02 -2.77 4.34
CA LEU A 86 19.34 -4.17 4.06
C LEU A 86 20.85 -4.32 3.92
N ILE A 87 21.44 -5.25 4.67
CA ILE A 87 22.88 -5.52 4.71
C ILE A 87 23.12 -6.88 4.08
N LEU A 88 23.86 -6.91 2.97
CA LEU A 88 24.15 -8.10 2.18
C LEU A 88 25.63 -8.46 2.37
N PRO A 89 25.98 -9.66 2.87
CA PRO A 89 27.38 -10.07 2.91
C PRO A 89 27.91 -10.24 1.48
N VAL A 90 29.11 -9.74 1.20
CA VAL A 90 29.74 -9.98 -0.10
C VAL A 90 30.32 -11.41 -0.12
N PRO A 91 30.15 -12.19 -1.19
CA PRO A 91 30.75 -13.53 -1.28
C PRO A 91 32.26 -13.51 -1.05
N GLU A 92 32.78 -14.43 -0.23
CA GLU A 92 34.21 -14.45 0.18
C GLU A 92 35.20 -14.53 -1.00
N ASN A 93 34.77 -15.11 -2.13
CA ASN A 93 35.57 -15.25 -3.36
C ASN A 93 35.07 -14.34 -4.49
N ALA A 94 34.49 -13.18 -4.16
CA ALA A 94 34.08 -12.20 -5.15
C ALA A 94 35.30 -11.75 -5.98
N GLY A 95 35.36 -12.22 -7.24
CA GLY A 95 36.47 -11.91 -8.15
C GLY A 95 36.52 -10.44 -8.56
N GLU A 96 37.63 -10.03 -9.17
CA GLU A 96 37.70 -8.68 -9.75
C GLU A 96 36.76 -8.52 -10.95
N GLY A 97 36.12 -7.36 -11.06
CA GLY A 97 35.18 -7.04 -12.13
C GLY A 97 33.85 -6.47 -11.63
N THR A 98 32.92 -6.27 -12.56
CA THR A 98 31.56 -5.77 -12.29
C THR A 98 30.66 -6.87 -11.74
N HIS A 99 30.22 -6.72 -10.50
CA HIS A 99 29.17 -7.52 -9.87
C HIS A 99 27.80 -6.88 -10.07
N LEU A 100 26.77 -7.71 -10.16
CA LEU A 100 25.39 -7.28 -10.28
C LEU A 100 24.54 -7.93 -9.19
N VAL A 101 23.84 -7.11 -8.42
CA VAL A 101 23.00 -7.52 -7.29
C VAL A 101 21.57 -7.15 -7.62
N SER A 102 20.78 -8.14 -8.00
CA SER A 102 19.35 -7.99 -8.19
C SER A 102 18.65 -8.31 -6.88
N TYR A 103 17.92 -7.34 -6.35
CA TYR A 103 17.16 -7.49 -5.11
C TYR A 103 15.69 -7.26 -5.37
N ARG A 104 14.87 -7.87 -4.52
CA ARG A 104 13.43 -7.67 -4.48
C ARG A 104 12.99 -7.60 -3.03
N VAL A 105 12.39 -6.48 -2.68
CA VAL A 105 11.96 -6.18 -1.31
C VAL A 105 10.47 -5.84 -1.28
N THR A 106 9.85 -5.95 -0.11
CA THR A 106 8.51 -5.40 0.14
C THR A 106 8.54 -4.38 1.25
N SER A 107 7.76 -3.32 1.06
CA SER A 107 7.34 -2.39 2.12
C SER A 107 6.28 -3.04 3.03
N LEU A 108 5.98 -2.37 4.15
CA LEU A 108 4.93 -2.80 5.08
C LEU A 108 3.51 -2.74 4.50
N ASP A 109 3.30 -1.94 3.45
CA ASP A 109 2.03 -1.89 2.71
C ASP A 109 1.94 -2.94 1.58
N GLY A 110 2.96 -3.79 1.47
CA GLY A 110 3.02 -4.94 0.57
C GLY A 110 3.40 -4.62 -0.87
N HIS A 111 3.81 -3.39 -1.20
CA HIS A 111 4.34 -3.10 -2.54
C HIS A 111 5.70 -3.74 -2.71
N VAL A 112 5.84 -4.44 -3.82
CA VAL A 112 7.08 -5.11 -4.17
C VAL A 112 7.91 -4.17 -5.01
N ILE A 113 9.15 -3.96 -4.58
CA ILE A 113 10.09 -3.08 -5.25
C ILE A 113 11.30 -3.94 -5.58
N GLY A 114 11.53 -4.10 -6.87
CA GLY A 114 12.72 -4.74 -7.42
C GLY A 114 13.71 -3.68 -7.85
N GLY A 115 14.99 -3.96 -7.70
CA GLY A 115 16.04 -3.14 -8.25
C GLY A 115 17.27 -3.97 -8.55
N THR A 116 18.13 -3.42 -9.38
CA THR A 116 19.42 -4.00 -9.71
C THR A 116 20.50 -2.97 -9.41
N LEU A 117 21.46 -3.37 -8.59
CA LEU A 117 22.65 -2.58 -8.29
C LEU A 117 23.83 -3.21 -9.02
N ALA A 118 24.66 -2.41 -9.68
CA ALA A 118 25.95 -2.87 -10.18
C ALA A 118 27.08 -2.17 -9.43
N PHE A 119 28.16 -2.85 -9.08
CA PHE A 119 29.39 -2.22 -8.60
C PHE A 119 30.60 -3.09 -8.99
N SER A 120 31.80 -2.52 -9.04
CA SER A 120 33.00 -3.21 -9.51
C SER A 120 34.04 -3.35 -8.42
N ILE A 121 34.70 -4.49 -8.34
CA ILE A 121 35.83 -4.76 -7.43
C ILE A 121 37.12 -4.73 -8.24
N GLY A 122 38.07 -3.89 -7.84
CA GLY A 122 39.38 -3.70 -8.49
C GLY A 122 39.32 -2.95 -9.81
N LYS A 123 38.50 -3.42 -10.76
CA LYS A 123 38.33 -2.85 -12.10
C LYS A 123 36.92 -3.04 -12.63
N ALA A 124 36.44 -2.11 -13.45
CA ALA A 124 35.19 -2.28 -14.17
C ALA A 124 35.34 -3.32 -15.30
N SER A 125 34.35 -4.19 -15.46
CA SER A 125 34.19 -5.11 -16.59
C SER A 125 32.82 -4.91 -17.25
N ALA A 126 32.56 -5.59 -18.38
CA ALA A 126 31.22 -5.63 -18.95
C ALA A 126 30.23 -6.13 -17.88
N ALA A 127 29.14 -5.38 -17.66
CA ALA A 127 28.10 -5.79 -16.74
C ALA A 127 27.38 -7.04 -17.27
N PRO A 128 27.12 -8.05 -16.43
CA PRO A 128 26.29 -9.18 -16.82
C PRO A 128 24.92 -8.69 -17.32
N VAL A 129 24.44 -9.22 -18.45
CA VAL A 129 23.08 -8.93 -18.91
C VAL A 129 22.11 -9.71 -18.01
N ALA A 130 21.59 -9.05 -16.98
CA ALA A 130 20.41 -9.53 -16.29
C ALA A 130 19.21 -9.32 -17.21
N GLY A 131 18.52 -10.40 -17.59
CA GLY A 131 17.25 -10.28 -18.31
C GLY A 131 16.28 -9.44 -17.48
N ASP A 132 15.58 -8.51 -18.12
CA ASP A 132 14.54 -7.71 -17.46
C ASP A 132 13.59 -8.65 -16.70
N PRO A 133 13.29 -8.38 -15.43
CA PRO A 133 12.20 -9.08 -14.77
C PRO A 133 10.93 -8.77 -15.55
N ALA A 134 10.45 -9.76 -16.29
CA ALA A 134 9.32 -9.65 -17.19
C ALA A 134 8.11 -8.95 -16.55
N ASP A 135 7.27 -8.35 -17.40
CA ASP A 135 5.95 -7.74 -17.16
C ASP A 135 4.95 -8.53 -16.27
N ALA A 136 5.35 -9.68 -15.71
CA ALA A 136 4.61 -10.48 -14.74
C ALA A 136 4.11 -9.64 -13.54
N GLY A 137 4.85 -8.62 -13.10
CA GLY A 137 4.48 -7.78 -11.94
C GLY A 137 3.14 -7.06 -12.09
N ALA A 138 2.83 -6.51 -13.27
CA ALA A 138 1.58 -5.78 -13.51
C ALA A 138 0.35 -6.71 -13.57
N SER A 139 0.55 -7.98 -13.96
CA SER A 139 -0.52 -8.99 -13.95
C SER A 139 -0.80 -9.50 -12.53
N ALA A 140 0.24 -9.71 -11.72
CA ALA A 140 0.13 -10.16 -10.34
C ALA A 140 -0.53 -9.10 -9.44
N ALA A 141 -0.16 -7.82 -9.60
CA ALA A 141 -0.78 -6.72 -8.87
C ALA A 141 -2.29 -6.59 -9.14
N ARG A 142 -2.72 -6.78 -10.39
CA ARG A 142 -4.15 -6.80 -10.77
C ARG A 142 -4.88 -8.00 -10.18
N LEU A 143 -4.25 -9.18 -10.18
CA LEU A 143 -4.81 -10.37 -9.55
C LEU A 143 -4.94 -10.19 -8.03
N ALA A 144 -3.95 -9.56 -7.38
CA ALA A 144 -3.98 -9.23 -5.96
C ALA A 144 -5.11 -8.24 -5.63
N ALA A 145 -5.30 -7.20 -6.45
CA ALA A 145 -6.44 -6.27 -6.31
C ALA A 145 -7.78 -7.01 -6.45
N ALA A 146 -7.92 -7.93 -7.40
CA ALA A 146 -9.12 -8.74 -7.59
C ALA A 146 -9.37 -9.71 -6.42
N ALA A 147 -8.34 -10.39 -5.93
CA ALA A 147 -8.44 -11.26 -4.75
C ALA A 147 -8.84 -10.47 -3.50
N ARG A 148 -8.30 -9.25 -3.34
CA ARG A 148 -8.67 -8.34 -2.24
C ARG A 148 -10.13 -7.87 -2.34
N PHE A 149 -10.60 -7.58 -3.56
CA PHE A 149 -12.02 -7.27 -3.80
C PHE A 149 -12.93 -8.44 -3.42
N LEU A 150 -12.63 -9.65 -3.90
CA LEU A 150 -13.39 -10.86 -3.58
C LEU A 150 -13.44 -11.12 -2.07
N LEU A 151 -12.29 -11.03 -1.39
CA LEU A 151 -12.23 -11.18 0.06
C LEU A 151 -13.08 -10.10 0.77
N THR A 152 -12.98 -8.84 0.35
CA THR A 152 -13.76 -7.74 0.93
C THR A 152 -15.27 -7.92 0.72
N LEU A 153 -15.68 -8.38 -0.47
CA LEU A 153 -17.07 -8.67 -0.80
C LEU A 153 -17.62 -9.79 0.08
N THR A 154 -16.88 -10.89 0.22
CA THR A 154 -17.29 -12.01 1.10
C THR A 154 -17.42 -11.58 2.56
N LEU A 155 -16.46 -10.82 3.09
CA LEU A 155 -16.53 -10.31 4.46
C LEU A 155 -17.69 -9.33 4.66
N THR A 156 -17.95 -8.46 3.68
CA THR A 156 -19.06 -7.50 3.76
C THR A 156 -20.40 -8.22 3.87
N ILE A 157 -20.65 -9.19 3.01
CA ILE A 157 -21.92 -9.93 3.01
C ILE A 157 -21.99 -10.89 4.20
N ALA A 158 -20.90 -11.61 4.52
CA ALA A 158 -20.87 -12.59 5.59
C ALA A 158 -20.87 -11.95 6.99
N ALA A 159 -19.83 -11.19 7.32
CA ALA A 159 -19.66 -10.61 8.65
C ALA A 159 -20.63 -9.44 8.89
N GLY A 160 -20.85 -8.60 7.88
CA GLY A 160 -21.87 -7.54 7.94
C GLY A 160 -23.28 -8.10 8.06
N GLY A 161 -23.61 -9.14 7.29
CA GLY A 161 -24.87 -9.87 7.42
C GLY A 161 -25.03 -10.54 8.78
N ALA A 162 -23.98 -11.19 9.29
CA ALA A 162 -23.98 -11.79 10.63
C ALA A 162 -24.23 -10.74 11.73
N ALA A 163 -23.61 -9.57 11.64
CA ALA A 163 -23.88 -8.44 12.53
C ALA A 163 -25.34 -7.98 12.44
N PHE A 164 -25.87 -7.81 11.23
CA PHE A 164 -27.27 -7.43 11.00
C PHE A 164 -28.25 -8.42 11.66
N PHE A 165 -28.01 -9.73 11.50
CA PHE A 165 -28.84 -10.78 12.10
C PHE A 165 -28.66 -10.92 13.61
N ALA A 166 -27.49 -10.60 14.15
CA ALA A 166 -27.24 -10.59 15.59
C ALA A 166 -27.90 -9.39 16.29
N PHE A 167 -28.04 -8.26 15.60
CA PHE A 167 -28.48 -6.98 16.16
C PHE A 167 -29.82 -6.49 15.57
N PRO A 168 -29.91 -5.72 14.46
CA PRO A 168 -31.18 -5.21 13.93
C PRO A 168 -32.30 -6.24 13.74
N ALA A 169 -31.96 -7.43 13.24
CA ALA A 169 -32.92 -8.45 12.82
C ALA A 169 -33.10 -9.61 13.82
N ARG A 170 -32.63 -9.46 15.07
CA ARG A 170 -32.63 -10.53 16.09
C ARG A 170 -34.00 -11.22 16.24
N ASN A 171 -35.06 -10.42 16.29
CA ASN A 171 -36.44 -10.87 16.54
C ASN A 171 -37.33 -10.54 15.34
N ILE A 172 -36.80 -10.68 14.12
CA ILE A 172 -37.53 -10.44 12.88
C ILE A 172 -37.57 -11.77 12.11
N ASP A 173 -38.78 -12.25 11.84
CA ASP A 173 -39.01 -13.48 11.11
C ASP A 173 -39.11 -13.25 9.59
N GLY A 174 -39.11 -14.33 8.82
CA GLY A 174 -39.22 -14.28 7.35
C GLY A 174 -37.92 -13.94 6.61
N LEU A 175 -36.78 -13.84 7.31
CA LEU A 175 -35.47 -13.48 6.73
C LEU A 175 -34.54 -14.69 6.51
N ASP A 176 -35.07 -15.91 6.39
CA ASP A 176 -34.23 -17.11 6.26
C ASP A 176 -33.47 -17.15 4.93
N ALA A 177 -34.07 -16.66 3.84
CA ALA A 177 -33.41 -16.59 2.53
C ALA A 177 -32.15 -15.68 2.52
N PRO A 178 -32.22 -14.40 2.94
CA PRO A 178 -31.01 -13.57 3.02
C PRO A 178 -30.01 -14.04 4.10
N ARG A 179 -30.47 -14.71 5.16
CA ARG A 179 -29.56 -15.36 6.13
C ARG A 179 -28.77 -16.51 5.49
N ARG A 180 -29.44 -17.35 4.68
CA ARG A 180 -28.77 -18.41 3.89
C ARG A 180 -27.80 -17.82 2.87
N PHE A 181 -28.19 -16.74 2.18
CA PHE A 181 -27.32 -16.02 1.25
C PHE A 181 -26.04 -15.53 1.93
N ALA A 182 -26.15 -14.86 3.07
CA ALA A 182 -24.98 -14.41 3.84
C ALA A 182 -24.08 -15.59 4.26
N ARG A 183 -24.68 -16.73 4.61
CA ARG A 183 -23.95 -17.94 5.00
C ARG A 183 -23.18 -18.55 3.83
N VAL A 184 -23.75 -18.55 2.62
CA VAL A 184 -23.06 -18.99 1.40
C VAL A 184 -21.82 -18.13 1.14
N PHE A 185 -21.93 -16.81 1.29
CA PHE A 185 -20.77 -15.91 1.20
C PHE A 185 -19.74 -16.15 2.31
N ALA A 186 -20.17 -16.53 3.52
CA ALA A 186 -19.27 -16.91 4.60
C ALA A 186 -18.47 -18.17 4.24
N PHE A 187 -19.10 -19.18 3.62
CA PHE A 187 -18.41 -20.35 3.07
C PHE A 187 -17.42 -19.97 1.97
N PHE A 188 -17.81 -19.14 1.00
CA PHE A 188 -16.88 -18.65 -0.02
C PHE A 188 -15.70 -17.86 0.58
N GLY A 189 -15.94 -17.11 1.65
CA GLY A 189 -14.90 -16.40 2.37
C GLY A 189 -13.83 -17.30 2.98
N LEU A 190 -14.18 -18.54 3.39
CA LEU A 190 -13.20 -19.53 3.86
C LEU A 190 -12.21 -19.95 2.75
N PHE A 191 -12.60 -19.88 1.49
CA PHE A 191 -11.71 -20.13 0.34
C PHE A 191 -11.04 -18.84 -0.16
N ALA A 192 -11.74 -17.70 -0.11
CA ALA A 192 -11.21 -16.41 -0.54
C ALA A 192 -10.02 -15.95 0.31
N ALA A 193 -10.03 -16.23 1.63
CA ALA A 193 -8.93 -15.86 2.53
C ALA A 193 -7.58 -16.55 2.17
N PRO A 194 -7.49 -17.88 2.08
CA PRO A 194 -6.26 -18.54 1.65
C PRO A 194 -5.91 -18.25 0.18
N LEU A 195 -6.91 -18.10 -0.71
CA LEU A 195 -6.64 -17.68 -2.09
C LEU A 195 -5.97 -16.31 -2.13
N ALA A 196 -6.48 -15.32 -1.38
CA ALA A 196 -5.89 -14.00 -1.30
C ALA A 196 -4.47 -14.03 -0.72
N LEU A 197 -4.21 -14.90 0.26
CA LEU A 197 -2.86 -15.12 0.81
C LEU A 197 -1.90 -15.65 -0.27
N GLY A 198 -2.32 -16.68 -1.03
CA GLY A 198 -1.52 -17.23 -2.13
C GLY A 198 -1.29 -16.21 -3.25
N VAL A 199 -2.31 -15.45 -3.64
CA VAL A 199 -2.18 -14.40 -4.66
C VAL A 199 -1.25 -13.28 -4.19
N GLN A 200 -1.32 -12.89 -2.91
CA GLN A 200 -0.35 -11.96 -2.34
C GLN A 200 1.07 -12.52 -2.42
N GLY A 201 1.24 -13.82 -2.18
CA GLY A 201 2.52 -14.52 -2.36
C GLY A 201 3.03 -14.55 -3.78
N LEU A 202 2.15 -14.74 -4.77
CA LEU A 202 2.51 -14.63 -6.18
C LEU A 202 3.04 -13.24 -6.51
N ASP A 203 2.38 -12.21 -5.99
CA ASP A 203 2.78 -10.82 -6.19
C ASP A 203 4.15 -10.55 -5.56
N LEU A 204 4.37 -11.00 -4.31
CA LEU A 204 5.67 -10.93 -3.62
C LEU A 204 6.78 -11.60 -4.45
N LEU A 205 6.55 -12.83 -4.90
CA LEU A 205 7.56 -13.62 -5.62
C LEU A 205 7.60 -13.36 -7.14
N GLY A 206 6.64 -12.59 -7.68
CA GLY A 206 6.48 -12.36 -9.13
C GLY A 206 6.30 -13.64 -9.92
N LEU A 207 5.60 -14.61 -9.31
CA LEU A 207 5.30 -15.89 -9.93
C LEU A 207 4.05 -15.76 -10.81
N PRO A 208 3.95 -16.54 -11.90
CA PRO A 208 2.73 -16.61 -12.70
C PRO A 208 1.59 -17.27 -11.91
N PRO A 209 0.32 -17.13 -12.35
CA PRO A 209 -0.85 -17.69 -11.66
C PRO A 209 -0.76 -19.18 -11.32
N GLY A 210 -0.05 -19.98 -12.13
CA GLY A 210 0.19 -21.41 -11.86
C GLY A 210 0.95 -21.68 -10.55
N GLY A 211 1.66 -20.69 -10.01
CA GLY A 211 2.37 -20.79 -8.74
C GLY A 211 1.46 -21.04 -7.53
N LEU A 212 0.14 -20.75 -7.62
CA LEU A 212 -0.83 -21.04 -6.55
C LEU A 212 -0.93 -22.53 -6.20
N LEU A 213 -0.43 -23.41 -7.06
CA LEU A 213 -0.39 -24.85 -6.83
C LEU A 213 0.84 -25.29 -6.01
N THR A 214 1.70 -24.35 -5.63
CA THR A 214 2.96 -24.61 -4.90
C THR A 214 2.94 -23.98 -3.52
N ALA A 215 3.81 -24.45 -2.61
CA ALA A 215 3.91 -23.90 -1.24
C ALA A 215 4.58 -22.52 -1.18
N ALA A 216 5.44 -22.19 -2.15
CA ALA A 216 6.28 -20.99 -2.15
C ALA A 216 5.50 -19.67 -1.94
N PRO A 217 4.43 -19.34 -2.69
CA PRO A 217 3.70 -18.09 -2.47
C PRO A 217 3.05 -18.03 -1.08
N TYR A 218 2.52 -19.15 -0.58
CA TYR A 218 1.91 -19.19 0.75
C TYR A 218 2.94 -18.97 1.86
N GLN A 219 4.13 -19.56 1.74
CA GLN A 219 5.21 -19.35 2.70
C GLN A 219 5.68 -17.89 2.71
N ALA A 220 5.90 -17.31 1.53
CA ALA A 220 6.31 -15.91 1.40
C ALA A 220 5.28 -14.94 2.00
N ALA A 221 3.99 -15.14 1.70
CA ALA A 221 2.94 -14.28 2.25
C ALA A 221 2.68 -14.52 3.74
N SER A 222 2.95 -15.72 4.25
CA SER A 222 2.76 -16.07 5.68
C SER A 222 3.82 -15.43 6.59
N ALA A 223 5.01 -15.13 6.05
CA ALA A 223 6.05 -14.39 6.77
C ALA A 223 5.71 -12.90 6.96
N GLY A 224 4.78 -12.37 6.16
CA GLY A 224 4.40 -10.96 6.16
C GLY A 224 3.10 -10.64 6.90
N PRO A 225 2.76 -9.34 7.04
CA PRO A 225 1.56 -8.89 7.74
C PRO A 225 0.23 -9.35 7.09
N PHE A 226 0.25 -9.74 5.82
CA PHE A 226 -0.94 -10.25 5.13
C PHE A 226 -1.47 -11.56 5.73
N PHE A 227 -0.60 -12.36 6.37
CA PHE A 227 -1.00 -13.54 7.13
C PHE A 227 -2.12 -13.23 8.13
N TRP A 228 -1.99 -12.11 8.86
CA TRP A 228 -2.98 -11.69 9.87
C TRP A 228 -4.28 -11.21 9.22
N THR A 229 -4.20 -10.52 8.07
CA THR A 229 -5.40 -10.21 7.27
C THR A 229 -6.15 -11.47 6.89
N ALA A 230 -5.46 -12.49 6.36
CA ALA A 230 -6.08 -13.75 5.96
C ALA A 230 -6.66 -14.50 7.17
N SER A 231 -5.92 -14.60 8.26
CA SER A 231 -6.32 -15.31 9.49
C SER A 231 -7.54 -14.69 10.18
N PHE A 232 -7.58 -13.36 10.32
CA PHE A 232 -8.74 -12.66 10.85
C PHE A 232 -9.95 -12.75 9.92
N SER A 233 -9.74 -12.71 8.60
CA SER A 233 -10.83 -12.90 7.63
C SER A 233 -11.41 -14.32 7.71
N PHE A 234 -10.56 -15.34 7.78
CA PHE A 234 -10.97 -16.74 7.91
C PHE A 234 -11.75 -16.97 9.21
N THR A 235 -11.23 -16.44 10.33
CA THR A 235 -11.90 -16.48 11.64
C THR A 235 -13.25 -15.78 11.60
N ALA A 236 -13.34 -14.61 10.95
CA ALA A 236 -14.59 -13.88 10.78
C ALA A 236 -15.64 -14.71 10.01
N CYS A 237 -15.22 -15.43 8.96
CA CYS A 237 -16.08 -16.31 8.20
C CYS A 237 -16.59 -17.51 9.01
N LEU A 238 -15.73 -18.16 9.82
CA LEU A 238 -16.16 -19.23 10.74
C LEU A 238 -17.21 -18.74 11.75
N LEU A 239 -16.94 -17.60 12.38
CA LEU A 239 -17.87 -16.98 13.33
C LEU A 239 -19.17 -16.54 12.65
N ALA A 240 -19.11 -16.06 11.40
CA ALA A 240 -20.29 -15.73 10.62
C ALA A 240 -21.13 -16.97 10.32
N ILE A 241 -20.52 -18.09 9.92
CA ILE A 241 -21.23 -19.37 9.69
C ILE A 241 -21.98 -19.79 10.96
N GLU A 242 -21.30 -19.77 12.11
CA GLU A 242 -21.91 -20.12 13.40
C GLU A 242 -23.11 -19.20 13.73
N ALA A 243 -22.93 -17.88 13.61
CA ALA A 243 -23.96 -16.89 13.85
C ALA A 243 -25.18 -17.02 12.91
N LEU A 244 -24.93 -17.39 11.66
CA LEU A 244 -25.97 -17.53 10.62
C LEU A 244 -26.65 -18.89 10.64
N CYS A 245 -26.04 -19.92 11.25
CA CYS A 245 -26.66 -21.21 11.52
C CYS A 245 -27.50 -21.20 12.80
N ARG A 246 -27.05 -20.49 13.85
CA ARG A 246 -27.69 -20.50 15.17
C ARG A 246 -28.18 -19.11 15.55
N ARG A 247 -29.51 -18.91 15.60
CA ARG A 247 -30.14 -17.63 16.00
C ARG A 247 -29.68 -17.12 17.39
N SER A 248 -29.23 -18.02 18.27
CA SER A 248 -28.72 -17.71 19.61
C SER A 248 -27.26 -17.24 19.65
N ALA A 249 -26.46 -17.49 18.60
CA ALA A 249 -25.01 -17.25 18.58
C ALA A 249 -24.62 -15.78 18.30
N ARG A 250 -25.15 -14.86 19.11
CA ARG A 250 -24.98 -13.40 18.92
C ARG A 250 -23.54 -12.93 19.15
N LEU A 251 -22.84 -13.57 20.08
CA LEU A 251 -21.42 -13.31 20.32
C LEU A 251 -20.57 -13.70 19.10
N ALA A 252 -20.94 -14.77 18.39
CA ALA A 252 -20.28 -15.13 17.14
C ALA A 252 -20.55 -14.08 16.05
N GLY A 253 -21.79 -13.55 15.94
CA GLY A 253 -22.09 -12.48 14.98
C GLY A 253 -21.34 -11.18 15.26
N PHE A 254 -21.20 -10.81 16.54
CA PHE A 254 -20.35 -9.70 16.94
C PHE A 254 -18.87 -9.96 16.67
N GLY A 255 -18.37 -11.15 17.03
CA GLY A 255 -17.00 -11.56 16.76
C GLY A 255 -16.67 -11.54 15.27
N ALA A 256 -17.55 -12.08 14.42
CA ALA A 256 -17.41 -12.04 12.96
C ALA A 256 -17.20 -10.62 12.44
N TRP A 257 -18.04 -9.69 12.91
CA TRP A 257 -17.95 -8.27 12.53
C TRP A 257 -16.61 -7.64 12.93
N ILE A 258 -16.18 -7.87 14.17
CA ILE A 258 -14.95 -7.30 14.72
C ILE A 258 -13.70 -7.90 14.06
N PHE A 259 -13.61 -9.23 13.92
CA PHE A 259 -12.48 -9.87 13.25
C PHE A 259 -12.39 -9.45 11.78
N ALA A 260 -13.53 -9.31 11.08
CA ALA A 260 -13.54 -8.78 9.73
C ALA A 260 -13.00 -7.35 9.68
N ALA A 261 -13.40 -6.48 10.61
CA ALA A 261 -12.92 -5.10 10.69
C ALA A 261 -11.41 -5.03 10.98
N LEU A 262 -10.91 -5.82 11.95
CA LEU A 262 -9.49 -5.89 12.30
C LEU A 262 -8.61 -6.35 11.13
N SER A 263 -9.13 -7.21 10.25
CA SER A 263 -8.38 -7.69 9.08
C SER A 263 -7.90 -6.57 8.15
N PHE A 264 -8.61 -5.43 8.11
CA PHE A 264 -8.25 -4.26 7.29
C PHE A 264 -7.12 -3.43 7.89
N ALA A 265 -6.90 -3.51 9.21
CA ALA A 265 -5.84 -2.76 9.88
C ALA A 265 -4.50 -3.49 9.91
N MET A 266 -4.43 -4.73 9.40
CA MET A 266 -3.20 -5.51 9.36
C MET A 266 -2.35 -5.22 8.12
N PHE A 267 -2.96 -4.78 7.01
CA PHE A 267 -2.27 -4.63 5.73
C PHE A 267 -2.90 -3.53 4.86
N GLY A 268 -2.04 -2.75 4.19
CA GLY A 268 -2.41 -1.75 3.19
C GLY A 268 -2.06 -0.30 3.59
N HIS A 269 -2.04 0.59 2.61
CA HIS A 269 -1.53 1.96 2.73
C HIS A 269 -2.10 2.79 3.88
N ALA A 270 -3.41 2.64 4.14
CA ALA A 270 -4.06 3.41 5.19
C ALA A 270 -3.62 2.91 6.57
N ALA A 271 -3.48 1.60 6.75
CA ALA A 271 -3.09 1.00 8.02
C ALA A 271 -1.62 1.21 8.36
N SER A 272 -0.75 1.27 7.35
CA SER A 272 0.70 1.48 7.52
C SER A 272 1.11 2.95 7.68
N ALA A 273 0.21 3.91 7.41
CA ALA A 273 0.51 5.33 7.51
C ALA A 273 0.87 5.77 8.94
N SER A 274 1.88 6.63 9.05
CA SER A 274 2.23 7.27 10.33
C SER A 274 1.28 8.46 10.63
N PRO A 275 0.86 8.65 11.90
CA PRO A 275 1.12 7.79 13.05
C PRO A 275 0.19 6.55 13.09
N GLN A 276 0.77 5.35 13.20
CA GLN A 276 -0.01 4.09 13.16
C GLN A 276 -0.99 3.93 14.33
N ALA A 277 -0.69 4.54 15.48
CA ALA A 277 -1.56 4.55 16.66
C ALA A 277 -2.91 5.24 16.39
N LEU A 278 -2.98 6.15 15.42
CA LEU A 278 -4.22 6.76 14.94
C LEU A 278 -4.80 5.96 13.77
N MET A 279 -3.95 5.61 12.81
CA MET A 279 -4.38 5.08 11.52
C MET A 279 -4.97 3.66 11.60
N ARG A 280 -4.39 2.75 12.40
CA ARG A 280 -4.91 1.39 12.55
C ARG A 280 -6.30 1.36 13.21
N PRO A 281 -6.56 2.09 14.32
CA PRO A 281 -7.91 2.23 14.84
C PRO A 281 -8.86 2.90 13.86
N ALA A 282 -8.45 4.00 13.18
CA ALA A 282 -9.31 4.68 12.21
C ALA A 282 -9.74 3.75 11.07
N VAL A 283 -8.81 2.96 10.50
CA VAL A 283 -9.10 1.97 9.46
C VAL A 283 -10.02 0.86 9.99
N THR A 284 -9.78 0.35 11.20
CA THR A 284 -10.65 -0.67 11.81
C THR A 284 -12.07 -0.14 12.00
N LEU A 285 -12.23 1.07 12.52
CA LEU A 285 -13.53 1.69 12.78
C LEU A 285 -14.26 2.03 11.47
N HIS A 286 -13.53 2.53 10.47
CA HIS A 286 -14.05 2.73 9.11
C HIS A 286 -14.54 1.41 8.53
N ALA A 287 -13.75 0.33 8.68
CA ALA A 287 -14.10 -1.00 8.22
C ALA A 287 -15.33 -1.56 8.92
N ALA A 288 -15.40 -1.48 10.25
CA ALA A 288 -16.55 -1.90 11.02
C ALA A 288 -17.84 -1.20 10.53
N ALA A 289 -17.79 0.11 10.31
CA ALA A 289 -18.95 0.85 9.86
C ALA A 289 -19.42 0.46 8.45
N PHE A 290 -18.52 0.36 7.45
CA PHE A 290 -18.95 -0.01 6.10
C PHE A 290 -19.40 -1.48 6.03
N LEU A 291 -18.71 -2.40 6.73
CA LEU A 291 -19.08 -3.82 6.75
C LEU A 291 -20.51 -3.99 7.25
N PHE A 292 -20.86 -3.33 8.36
CA PHE A 292 -22.21 -3.35 8.91
C PHE A 292 -23.23 -2.75 7.93
N TRP A 293 -22.96 -1.55 7.41
CA TRP A 293 -23.92 -0.85 6.56
C TRP A 293 -24.19 -1.61 5.26
N LEU A 294 -23.14 -1.95 4.51
CA LEU A 294 -23.27 -2.61 3.21
C LEU A 294 -23.78 -4.05 3.37
N GLY A 295 -23.32 -4.78 4.39
CA GLY A 295 -23.80 -6.13 4.69
C GLY A 295 -25.27 -6.20 5.09
N SER A 296 -25.86 -5.08 5.53
CA SER A 296 -27.29 -4.97 5.85
C SER A 296 -28.17 -4.75 4.61
N LEU A 297 -27.62 -4.33 3.47
CA LEU A 297 -28.43 -3.99 2.30
C LEU A 297 -29.16 -5.19 1.67
N PRO A 298 -28.54 -6.38 1.46
CA PRO A 298 -29.26 -7.53 0.91
C PRO A 298 -30.48 -8.00 1.74
N PRO A 299 -30.40 -8.16 3.08
CA PRO A 299 -31.60 -8.50 3.85
C PRO A 299 -32.64 -7.38 3.88
N LEU A 300 -32.24 -6.10 3.86
CA LEU A 300 -33.18 -4.98 3.77
C LEU A 300 -33.90 -4.94 2.42
N LEU A 301 -33.18 -5.18 1.32
CA LEU A 301 -33.76 -5.32 -0.02
C LEU A 301 -34.78 -6.46 -0.05
N TYR A 302 -34.42 -7.62 0.51
CA TYR A 302 -35.31 -8.75 0.60
C TYR A 302 -36.57 -8.41 1.41
N ALA A 303 -36.42 -7.80 2.59
CA ALA A 303 -37.52 -7.43 3.47
C ALA A 303 -38.48 -6.44 2.81
N ALA A 304 -37.94 -5.41 2.15
CA ALA A 304 -38.71 -4.39 1.44
C ALA A 304 -39.41 -4.97 0.19
N GLY A 305 -38.70 -5.78 -0.59
CA GLY A 305 -39.23 -6.41 -1.80
C GLY A 305 -40.34 -7.42 -1.50
N ARG A 306 -40.23 -8.15 -0.38
CA ARG A 306 -41.26 -9.08 0.12
C ARG A 306 -42.33 -8.41 0.97
N ARG A 307 -42.17 -7.11 1.29
CA ARG A 307 -43.08 -6.32 2.14
C ARG A 307 -43.39 -7.04 3.46
N LEU A 308 -42.33 -7.46 4.16
CA LEU A 308 -42.49 -8.19 5.42
C LEU A 308 -43.34 -7.37 6.42
N PRO A 309 -44.22 -8.01 7.22
CA PRO A 309 -45.07 -7.30 8.17
C PRO A 309 -44.30 -6.42 9.17
N ASP A 310 -43.13 -6.89 9.61
CA ASP A 310 -42.27 -6.17 10.56
C ASP A 310 -41.25 -5.22 9.89
N LEU A 311 -41.42 -4.87 8.61
CA LEU A 311 -40.47 -4.01 7.88
C LEU A 311 -40.21 -2.68 8.59
N ALA A 312 -41.25 -1.98 9.07
CA ALA A 312 -41.08 -0.71 9.78
C ALA A 312 -40.24 -0.89 11.07
N ARG A 313 -40.48 -1.97 11.82
CA ARG A 313 -39.73 -2.31 13.04
C ARG A 313 -38.26 -2.61 12.72
N LEU A 314 -38.02 -3.38 11.66
CA LEU A 314 -36.68 -3.70 11.18
C LEU A 314 -35.91 -2.43 10.77
N LEU A 315 -36.54 -1.51 10.02
CA LEU A 315 -35.94 -0.25 9.59
C LEU A 315 -35.59 0.65 10.77
N LYS A 316 -36.46 0.70 11.80
CA LYS A 316 -36.19 1.42 13.05
C LYS A 316 -34.96 0.84 13.78
N ASN A 317 -34.90 -0.48 13.91
CA ASN A 317 -33.78 -1.18 14.56
C ASN A 317 -32.48 -1.01 13.77
N PHE A 318 -32.54 -1.08 12.44
CA PHE A 318 -31.37 -0.84 11.59
C PHE A 318 -30.87 0.59 11.75
N SER A 319 -31.78 1.58 11.69
CA SER A 319 -31.43 3.00 11.79
C SER A 319 -30.77 3.38 13.11
N SER A 320 -31.13 2.73 14.23
CA SER A 320 -30.49 3.01 15.53
C SER A 320 -29.01 2.62 15.57
N TRP A 321 -28.58 1.70 14.71
CA TRP A 321 -27.17 1.32 14.54
C TRP A 321 -26.51 2.05 13.37
N ALA A 322 -27.21 2.18 12.25
CA ALA A 322 -26.65 2.74 11.03
C ALA A 322 -26.26 4.22 11.19
N VAL A 323 -27.07 5.05 11.85
CA VAL A 323 -26.79 6.49 12.00
C VAL A 323 -25.45 6.77 12.73
N PRO A 324 -25.18 6.23 13.94
CA PRO A 324 -23.90 6.46 14.59
C PRO A 324 -22.72 5.85 13.81
N LEU A 325 -22.91 4.68 13.18
CA LEU A 325 -21.87 4.05 12.36
C LEU A 325 -21.54 4.85 11.10
N VAL A 326 -22.52 5.45 10.44
CA VAL A 326 -22.29 6.35 9.30
C VAL A 326 -21.57 7.63 9.74
N GLY A 327 -21.93 8.19 10.89
CA GLY A 327 -21.16 9.32 11.47
C GLY A 327 -19.70 8.95 11.73
N LEU A 328 -19.45 7.77 12.29
CA LEU A 328 -18.12 7.22 12.51
C LEU A 328 -17.37 6.97 11.19
N LEU A 329 -18.06 6.42 10.18
CA LEU A 329 -17.52 6.18 8.84
C LEU A 329 -17.05 7.49 8.19
N THR A 330 -17.86 8.55 8.27
CA THR A 330 -17.50 9.88 7.77
C THR A 330 -16.30 10.44 8.52
N ALA A 331 -16.31 10.44 9.86
CA ALA A 331 -15.23 10.99 10.67
C ALA A 331 -13.90 10.27 10.43
N THR A 332 -13.91 8.94 10.43
CA THR A 332 -12.72 8.13 10.13
C THR A 332 -12.26 8.27 8.69
N GLY A 333 -13.19 8.39 7.73
CA GLY A 333 -12.88 8.64 6.32
C GLY A 333 -12.16 9.97 6.11
N ILE A 334 -12.61 11.03 6.79
CA ILE A 334 -11.95 12.35 6.76
C ILE A 334 -10.55 12.25 7.37
N ALA A 335 -10.40 11.62 8.54
CA ALA A 335 -9.09 11.45 9.18
C ALA A 335 -8.10 10.68 8.30
N ILE A 336 -8.54 9.57 7.69
CA ILE A 336 -7.71 8.77 6.78
C ILE A 336 -7.35 9.59 5.53
N ALA A 337 -8.32 10.29 4.93
CA ALA A 337 -8.08 11.10 3.74
C ALA A 337 -7.09 12.24 4.00
N PHE A 338 -7.21 12.92 5.15
CA PHE A 338 -6.31 14.01 5.53
C PHE A 338 -4.85 13.55 5.58
N ILE A 339 -4.57 12.39 6.19
CA ILE A 339 -3.22 11.83 6.28
C ILE A 339 -2.73 11.31 4.92
N GLN A 340 -3.58 10.67 4.13
CA GLN A 340 -3.17 10.06 2.85
C GLN A 340 -2.90 11.10 1.76
N VAL A 341 -3.66 12.19 1.76
CA VAL A 341 -3.64 13.19 0.69
C VAL A 341 -2.61 14.30 0.95
N GLU A 342 -2.36 14.67 2.22
CA GLU A 342 -1.49 15.78 2.67
C GLU A 342 -1.88 17.19 2.17
N ALA A 343 -2.24 17.36 0.90
CA ALA A 343 -2.60 18.65 0.31
C ALA A 343 -3.77 18.53 -0.69
N PRO A 344 -4.75 19.46 -0.69
CA PRO A 344 -5.93 19.39 -1.56
C PRO A 344 -5.62 19.30 -3.06
N GLY A 345 -4.52 19.91 -3.52
CA GLY A 345 -4.09 19.84 -4.92
C GLY A 345 -3.89 18.41 -5.43
N TYR A 346 -3.46 17.50 -4.54
CA TYR A 346 -3.25 16.09 -4.89
C TYR A 346 -4.55 15.31 -5.13
N LEU A 347 -5.71 15.83 -4.73
CA LEU A 347 -6.99 15.22 -5.08
C LEU A 347 -7.27 15.25 -6.59
N LEU A 348 -6.72 16.24 -7.30
CA LEU A 348 -6.99 16.44 -8.71
C LEU A 348 -5.79 16.10 -9.61
N SER A 349 -4.57 16.08 -9.06
CA SER A 349 -3.34 15.85 -9.82
C SER A 349 -2.80 14.42 -9.73
N THR A 350 -3.39 13.54 -8.91
CA THR A 350 -2.95 12.15 -8.75
C THR A 350 -4.07 11.16 -9.02
N ASP A 351 -3.73 9.99 -9.57
CA ASP A 351 -4.72 8.92 -9.82
C ASP A 351 -5.43 8.48 -8.53
N TYR A 352 -4.68 8.37 -7.43
CA TYR A 352 -5.25 8.10 -6.11
C TYR A 352 -6.28 9.17 -5.70
N GLY A 353 -5.93 10.44 -5.90
CA GLY A 353 -6.80 11.58 -5.62
C GLY A 353 -8.10 11.54 -6.40
N LEU A 354 -8.03 11.23 -7.70
CA LEU A 354 -9.20 11.12 -8.58
C LEU A 354 -10.11 9.96 -8.16
N ILE A 355 -9.55 8.80 -7.83
CA ILE A 355 -10.31 7.66 -7.29
C ILE A 355 -10.99 8.04 -5.97
N LEU A 356 -10.27 8.71 -5.06
CA LEU A 356 -10.82 9.16 -3.78
C LEU A 356 -11.94 10.19 -3.98
N GLY A 357 -11.76 11.16 -4.88
CA GLY A 357 -12.78 12.15 -5.23
C GLY A 357 -14.05 11.49 -5.77
N GLY A 358 -13.91 10.52 -6.66
CA GLY A 358 -15.03 9.69 -7.13
C GLY A 358 -15.74 8.95 -5.99
N LYS A 359 -14.99 8.35 -5.05
CA LYS A 359 -15.57 7.68 -3.87
C LYS A 359 -16.28 8.66 -2.93
N ILE A 360 -15.78 9.87 -2.74
CA ILE A 360 -16.46 10.91 -1.95
C ILE A 360 -17.79 11.28 -2.62
N GLY A 361 -17.82 11.46 -3.95
CA GLY A 361 -19.05 11.72 -4.70
C GLY A 361 -20.07 10.57 -4.58
N LEU A 362 -19.62 9.32 -4.77
CA LEU A 362 -20.46 8.13 -4.60
C LEU A 362 -20.98 7.99 -3.16
N PHE A 363 -20.15 8.30 -2.17
CA PHE A 363 -20.54 8.29 -0.76
C PHE A 363 -21.57 9.37 -0.46
N ALA A 364 -21.43 10.59 -0.99
CA ALA A 364 -22.43 11.65 -0.85
C ALA A 364 -23.77 11.24 -1.47
N LEU A 365 -23.76 10.57 -2.63
CA LEU A 365 -24.96 10.02 -3.26
C LEU A 365 -25.62 8.93 -2.38
N LEU A 366 -24.82 8.00 -1.85
CA LEU A 366 -25.29 6.98 -0.90
C LEU A 366 -25.90 7.60 0.37
N LEU A 367 -25.29 8.66 0.92
CA LEU A 367 -25.85 9.40 2.05
C LEU A 367 -27.18 10.08 1.69
N GLY A 368 -27.30 10.63 0.48
CA GLY A 368 -28.55 11.21 -0.03
C GLY A 368 -29.68 10.16 -0.11
N LEU A 369 -29.39 8.98 -0.66
CA LEU A 369 -30.33 7.86 -0.72
C LEU A 369 -30.70 7.34 0.67
N ALA A 370 -29.72 7.17 1.56
CA ALA A 370 -29.95 6.77 2.94
C ALA A 370 -30.81 7.81 3.71
N GLY A 371 -30.57 9.09 3.46
CA GLY A 371 -31.36 10.21 3.97
C GLY A 371 -32.81 10.15 3.48
N LEU A 372 -33.03 10.00 2.17
CA LEU A 372 -34.35 9.82 1.55
C LEU A 372 -35.09 8.61 2.15
N ASN A 373 -34.40 7.48 2.28
CA ASN A 373 -34.97 6.26 2.85
C ASN A 373 -35.39 6.46 4.30
N ARG A 374 -34.55 7.13 5.11
CA ARG A 374 -34.80 7.32 6.54
C ARG A 374 -35.85 8.39 6.82
N LEU A 375 -35.79 9.52 6.13
CA LEU A 375 -36.60 10.70 6.44
C LEU A 375 -37.96 10.69 5.75
N ILE A 376 -38.10 9.97 4.64
CA ILE A 376 -39.34 9.96 3.84
C ILE A 376 -39.90 8.54 3.78
N LEU A 377 -39.19 7.60 3.16
CA LEU A 377 -39.76 6.27 2.87
C LEU A 377 -40.03 5.43 4.13
N SER A 378 -39.17 5.51 5.16
CA SER A 378 -39.35 4.75 6.40
C SER A 378 -40.58 5.20 7.20
N PRO A 379 -40.81 6.52 7.42
CA PRO A 379 -42.08 7.02 7.97
C PRO A 379 -43.31 6.59 7.16
N ASP A 380 -43.27 6.68 5.83
CA ASP A 380 -44.40 6.34 4.96
C ASP A 380 -44.76 4.85 5.03
N ILE A 381 -43.74 3.98 5.13
CA ILE A 381 -43.96 2.55 5.42
C ILE A 381 -44.63 2.36 6.79
N GLY A 382 -44.23 3.14 7.80
CA GLY A 382 -44.86 3.12 9.13
C GLY A 382 -46.33 3.55 9.13
N LYS A 383 -46.73 4.40 8.17
CA LYS A 383 -48.13 4.83 7.94
C LYS A 383 -48.93 3.86 7.07
N GLY A 384 -48.30 2.82 6.51
CA GLY A 384 -48.96 1.83 5.65
C GLY A 384 -49.07 2.23 4.17
N GLU A 385 -48.26 3.19 3.68
CA GLU A 385 -48.28 3.57 2.27
C GLU A 385 -47.75 2.44 1.37
N GLY A 386 -48.64 1.84 0.57
CA GLY A 386 -48.34 0.62 -0.19
C GLY A 386 -47.26 0.77 -1.28
N SER A 387 -46.98 1.98 -1.75
CA SER A 387 -45.91 2.25 -2.74
C SER A 387 -44.53 2.43 -2.11
N ALA A 388 -44.47 2.82 -0.82
CA ALA A 388 -43.22 3.19 -0.14
C ALA A 388 -42.25 2.01 -0.02
N ALA A 389 -42.74 0.80 0.28
CA ALA A 389 -41.93 -0.40 0.34
C ALA A 389 -41.29 -0.78 -1.01
N ARG A 390 -42.01 -0.58 -2.13
CA ARG A 390 -41.45 -0.80 -3.48
C ARG A 390 -40.38 0.23 -3.83
N ARG A 391 -40.62 1.50 -3.52
CA ARG A 391 -39.66 2.59 -3.73
C ARG A 391 -38.40 2.38 -2.89
N LEU A 392 -38.55 1.94 -1.64
CA LEU A 392 -37.43 1.57 -0.78
C LEU A 392 -36.62 0.42 -1.39
N ALA A 393 -37.27 -0.65 -1.86
CA ALA A 393 -36.57 -1.74 -2.53
C ALA A 393 -35.79 -1.26 -3.77
N GLY A 394 -36.34 -0.33 -4.56
CA GLY A 394 -35.64 0.30 -5.68
C GLY A 394 -34.42 1.13 -5.24
N SER A 395 -34.58 1.93 -4.19
CA SER A 395 -33.49 2.73 -3.59
C SER A 395 -32.36 1.84 -3.07
N VAL A 396 -32.68 0.78 -2.31
CA VAL A 396 -31.69 -0.16 -1.77
C VAL A 396 -30.97 -0.93 -2.89
N LYS A 397 -31.64 -1.25 -4.01
CA LYS A 397 -30.96 -1.83 -5.19
C LYS A 397 -29.90 -0.87 -5.75
N LEU A 398 -30.24 0.42 -5.88
CA LEU A 398 -29.30 1.43 -6.32
C LEU A 398 -28.15 1.60 -5.33
N GLU A 399 -28.43 1.61 -4.03
CA GLU A 399 -27.39 1.63 -2.99
C GLU A 399 -26.42 0.44 -3.10
N ILE A 400 -26.92 -0.78 -3.36
CA ILE A 400 -26.07 -1.97 -3.56
C ILE A 400 -25.15 -1.79 -4.78
N VAL A 401 -25.66 -1.27 -5.89
CA VAL A 401 -24.85 -1.01 -7.09
C VAL A 401 -23.77 0.03 -6.80
N LEU A 402 -24.13 1.16 -6.20
CA LEU A 402 -23.18 2.21 -5.84
C LEU A 402 -22.14 1.73 -4.82
N ALA A 403 -22.56 0.94 -3.82
CA ALA A 403 -21.67 0.32 -2.85
C ALA A 403 -20.67 -0.63 -3.52
N ALA A 404 -21.11 -1.43 -4.50
CA ALA A 404 -20.20 -2.29 -5.25
C ALA A 404 -19.15 -1.48 -6.02
N VAL A 405 -19.54 -0.35 -6.65
CA VAL A 405 -18.60 0.57 -7.31
C VAL A 405 -17.61 1.17 -6.30
N VAL A 406 -18.07 1.57 -5.11
CA VAL A 406 -17.19 2.06 -4.03
C VAL A 406 -16.19 0.98 -3.60
N LEU A 407 -16.60 -0.28 -3.49
CA LEU A 407 -15.70 -1.39 -3.13
C LEU A 407 -14.67 -1.68 -4.23
N VAL A 408 -15.05 -1.60 -5.51
CA VAL A 408 -14.11 -1.71 -6.64
C VAL A 408 -13.08 -0.58 -6.57
N ALA A 409 -13.54 0.67 -6.44
CA ALA A 409 -12.66 1.84 -6.28
C ALA A 409 -11.78 1.76 -5.02
N ALA A 410 -12.24 1.12 -3.94
CA ALA A 410 -11.42 0.87 -2.77
C ALA A 410 -10.31 -0.15 -3.02
N SER A 411 -10.63 -1.20 -3.78
CA SER A 411 -9.69 -2.29 -4.08
C SER A 411 -8.64 -1.85 -5.09
N SER A 412 -8.97 -0.90 -5.98
CA SER A 412 -8.03 -0.34 -6.95
C SER A 412 -6.98 0.58 -6.35
N PHE A 413 -7.11 1.04 -5.10
CA PHE A 413 -6.06 1.82 -4.44
C PHE A 413 -4.74 1.07 -4.33
N ARG A 414 -4.75 -0.27 -4.41
CA ARG A 414 -3.53 -1.09 -4.55
C ARG A 414 -2.71 -0.74 -5.80
N LEU A 415 -3.34 -0.19 -6.83
CA LEU A 415 -2.70 0.14 -8.11
C LEU A 415 -2.17 1.57 -8.15
N THR A 416 -2.44 2.38 -7.12
CA THR A 416 -2.11 3.81 -7.11
C THR A 416 -1.43 4.19 -5.80
N PRO A 417 -0.20 4.73 -5.82
CA PRO A 417 0.43 5.22 -4.60
C PRO A 417 -0.39 6.39 -4.00
N PRO A 418 -0.57 6.46 -2.67
CA PRO A 418 -1.19 7.60 -2.02
C PRO A 418 -0.31 8.85 -2.16
N PRO A 419 -0.89 10.05 -2.25
CA PRO A 419 -0.15 11.30 -2.44
C PRO A 419 0.97 11.54 -1.44
N ARG A 420 0.77 11.20 -0.15
CA ARG A 420 1.83 11.31 0.87
C ARG A 420 3.11 10.56 0.50
N ALA A 421 2.97 9.42 -0.17
CA ALA A 421 4.12 8.60 -0.57
C ALA A 421 4.82 9.20 -1.79
N ILE A 422 4.05 9.74 -2.74
CA ILE A 422 4.59 10.51 -3.86
C ILE A 422 5.36 11.71 -3.34
N ALA A 423 4.78 12.47 -2.40
CA ALA A 423 5.41 13.65 -1.80
C ALA A 423 6.66 13.30 -0.95
N ALA A 424 6.66 12.16 -0.26
CA ALA A 424 7.85 11.66 0.43
C ALA A 424 8.97 11.31 -0.56
N ALA A 425 8.64 10.60 -1.64
CA ALA A 425 9.59 10.25 -2.70
C ALA A 425 10.13 11.50 -3.44
N ASP A 426 9.28 12.48 -3.73
CA ASP A 426 9.67 13.74 -4.36
C ASP A 426 10.63 14.56 -3.46
N ARG A 427 10.45 14.51 -2.13
CA ARG A 427 11.38 15.14 -1.17
C ARG A 427 12.71 14.40 -1.07
N ALA A 428 12.68 13.08 -1.07
CA ALA A 428 13.90 12.25 -1.08
C ALA A 428 14.73 12.52 -2.34
N GLY A 429 14.06 12.59 -3.51
CA GLY A 429 14.70 12.71 -4.80
C GLY A 429 15.35 11.41 -5.26
N ALA A 430 15.84 11.40 -6.50
CA ALA A 430 16.73 10.36 -6.98
C ALA A 430 18.15 10.71 -6.55
N SER A 431 18.94 9.74 -6.11
CA SER A 431 20.31 9.98 -5.67
C SER A 431 21.29 9.13 -6.47
N ALA A 432 22.51 9.64 -6.62
CA ALA A 432 23.66 8.92 -7.13
C ALA A 432 24.88 9.31 -6.30
N HIS A 433 25.72 8.35 -5.95
CA HIS A 433 27.03 8.63 -5.36
C HIS A 433 28.10 8.32 -6.39
N LEU A 434 28.81 9.37 -6.79
CA LEU A 434 29.88 9.34 -7.78
C LEU A 434 31.22 9.29 -7.04
N HIS A 435 32.15 8.46 -7.49
CA HIS A 435 33.42 8.29 -6.79
C HIS A 435 34.58 8.02 -7.77
N GLN A 436 35.71 8.69 -7.54
CA GLN A 436 37.01 8.40 -8.13
C GLN A 436 38.12 8.52 -7.09
N GLU A 437 39.37 8.23 -7.48
CA GLU A 437 40.52 8.17 -6.57
C GLU A 437 40.74 9.43 -5.71
N ARG A 438 40.40 10.61 -6.23
CA ARG A 438 40.71 11.91 -5.60
C ARG A 438 39.50 12.66 -5.06
N ALA A 439 38.29 12.31 -5.52
CA ALA A 439 37.06 13.01 -5.15
C ALA A 439 35.84 12.10 -5.22
N ALA A 440 34.84 12.44 -4.42
CA ALA A 440 33.53 11.81 -4.41
C ALA A 440 32.45 12.89 -4.46
N ALA A 441 31.26 12.57 -4.95
CA ALA A 441 30.12 13.47 -4.89
C ALA A 441 28.80 12.71 -4.68
N ASN A 442 27.96 13.21 -3.78
CA ASN A 442 26.56 12.81 -3.72
C ASN A 442 25.76 13.76 -4.61
N VAL A 443 25.07 13.23 -5.61
CA VAL A 443 24.17 13.98 -6.49
C VAL A 443 22.74 13.58 -6.16
N VAL A 444 21.88 14.55 -5.88
CA VAL A 444 20.45 14.33 -5.63
C VAL A 444 19.62 15.16 -6.59
N ALA A 445 18.85 14.50 -7.45
CA ALA A 445 17.85 15.12 -8.31
C ALA A 445 16.49 15.18 -7.60
N ARG A 446 15.95 16.39 -7.40
CA ARG A 446 14.61 16.59 -6.84
C ARG A 446 13.67 17.20 -7.90
N PRO A 447 12.48 16.64 -8.15
CA PRO A 447 11.81 15.55 -7.41
C PRO A 447 12.30 14.12 -7.74
N GLY A 448 13.24 13.93 -8.66
CA GLY A 448 13.76 12.61 -9.03
C GLY A 448 12.79 11.79 -9.88
N ARG A 449 11.99 12.48 -10.70
CA ARG A 449 11.05 11.90 -11.68
C ARG A 449 11.03 12.74 -12.95
N ARG A 450 10.48 12.22 -14.04
CA ARG A 450 10.48 12.92 -15.33
C ARG A 450 9.90 14.33 -15.21
N GLY A 451 10.50 15.27 -15.92
CA GLY A 451 10.19 16.70 -15.87
C GLY A 451 11.36 17.52 -15.31
N GLU A 452 11.05 18.71 -14.79
CA GLU A 452 12.06 19.60 -14.23
C GLU A 452 12.61 19.06 -12.91
N ASN A 453 13.93 18.93 -12.83
CA ASN A 453 14.65 18.49 -11.66
C ASN A 453 15.71 19.51 -11.27
N ARG A 454 15.89 19.76 -9.98
CA ARG A 454 17.04 20.49 -9.46
C ARG A 454 18.04 19.51 -8.88
N LEU A 455 19.30 19.62 -9.30
CA LEU A 455 20.38 18.78 -8.81
C LEU A 455 21.06 19.48 -7.64
N THR A 456 21.18 18.79 -6.51
CA THR A 456 22.00 19.20 -5.36
C THR A 456 23.21 18.27 -5.30
N LEU A 457 24.40 18.84 -5.08
CA LEU A 457 25.64 18.10 -5.02
C LEU A 457 26.40 18.40 -3.74
N ASP A 458 26.80 17.36 -3.02
CA ASP A 458 27.78 17.44 -1.93
C ASP A 458 29.08 16.82 -2.43
N ILE A 459 30.18 17.58 -2.44
CA ILE A 459 31.45 17.16 -3.04
C ILE A 459 32.51 17.00 -1.95
N PHE A 460 33.23 15.89 -2.01
CA PHE A 460 34.21 15.47 -1.01
C PHE A 460 35.55 15.12 -1.66
N GLY A 461 36.64 15.35 -0.95
CA GLY A 461 37.96 14.84 -1.28
C GLY A 461 38.12 13.36 -0.93
N ALA A 462 39.28 12.78 -1.26
CA ALA A 462 39.61 11.38 -0.95
C ALA A 462 39.62 11.04 0.55
N ASP A 463 39.79 12.05 1.41
CA ASP A 463 39.76 11.96 2.87
C ASP A 463 38.33 12.08 3.46
N GLY A 464 37.33 12.30 2.60
CA GLY A 464 35.93 12.52 2.99
C GLY A 464 35.62 13.93 3.46
N ALA A 465 36.60 14.85 3.47
CA ALA A 465 36.36 16.25 3.80
C ALA A 465 35.71 17.00 2.62
N PRO A 466 34.92 18.07 2.85
CA PRO A 466 34.36 18.88 1.77
C PRO A 466 35.44 19.43 0.83
N LEU A 467 35.26 19.24 -0.48
CA LEU A 467 36.21 19.70 -1.49
C LEU A 467 35.87 21.14 -1.93
N ALA A 468 36.82 22.06 -1.81
CA ALA A 468 36.67 23.44 -2.27
C ALA A 468 36.85 23.53 -3.79
N ALA A 469 35.75 23.52 -4.54
CA ALA A 469 35.76 23.69 -5.99
C ALA A 469 35.59 25.16 -6.40
N LYS A 470 36.25 25.57 -7.50
CA LYS A 470 36.03 26.87 -8.17
C LYS A 470 34.80 26.85 -9.08
N GLU A 471 34.62 25.76 -9.83
CA GLU A 471 33.50 25.59 -10.75
C GLU A 471 33.05 24.12 -10.75
N VAL A 472 31.73 23.92 -10.85
CA VAL A 472 31.11 22.60 -10.92
C VAL A 472 30.14 22.57 -12.08
N SER A 473 30.30 21.59 -12.97
CA SER A 473 29.39 21.38 -14.09
C SER A 473 29.02 19.91 -14.26
N LEU A 474 27.80 19.65 -14.73
CA LEU A 474 27.27 18.33 -14.99
C LEU A 474 26.91 18.18 -16.45
N ALA A 475 27.10 16.97 -16.98
CA ALA A 475 26.52 16.52 -18.24
C ALA A 475 25.65 15.28 -17.98
N LEU A 476 24.35 15.39 -18.22
CA LEU A 476 23.40 14.29 -18.10
C LEU A 476 23.05 13.75 -19.47
N SER A 477 23.15 12.45 -19.70
CA SER A 477 22.92 11.85 -21.01
C SER A 477 22.16 10.52 -20.96
N ARG A 478 21.52 10.20 -22.08
CA ARG A 478 20.83 8.94 -22.37
C ARG A 478 21.35 8.40 -23.70
N GLY A 479 22.60 7.93 -23.66
CA GLY A 479 23.31 7.43 -24.84
C GLY A 479 22.64 6.20 -25.47
N ASP A 480 21.93 5.41 -24.67
CA ASP A 480 21.06 4.30 -25.10
C ASP A 480 19.95 4.74 -26.06
N LEU A 481 19.49 6.00 -25.95
CA LEU A 481 18.46 6.59 -26.79
C LEU A 481 19.03 7.61 -27.80
N GLY A 482 20.35 7.74 -27.90
CA GLY A 482 21.00 8.71 -28.79
C GLY A 482 20.74 10.18 -28.44
N LEU A 483 20.44 10.49 -27.16
CA LEU A 483 20.23 11.86 -26.71
C LEU A 483 21.56 12.55 -26.39
N GLU A 484 21.74 13.75 -26.96
CA GLU A 484 22.88 14.62 -26.67
C GLU A 484 22.94 15.01 -25.17
N PRO A 485 24.13 15.14 -24.57
CA PRO A 485 24.25 15.47 -23.16
C PRO A 485 23.69 16.85 -22.80
N ILE A 486 22.81 16.90 -21.79
CA ILE A 486 22.33 18.12 -21.17
C ILE A 486 23.41 18.64 -20.25
N LYS A 487 24.06 19.74 -20.63
CA LYS A 487 25.12 20.40 -19.86
C LYS A 487 24.52 21.45 -18.93
N VAL A 488 24.86 21.39 -17.65
CA VAL A 488 24.31 22.26 -16.60
C VAL A 488 25.43 22.70 -15.68
N LYS A 489 25.47 24.00 -15.35
CA LYS A 489 26.38 24.51 -14.32
C LYS A 489 25.70 24.46 -12.95
N ALA A 490 26.47 24.20 -11.90
CA ALA A 490 26.00 24.29 -10.54
C ALA A 490 26.64 25.50 -9.84
N THR A 491 25.88 26.13 -8.95
CA THR A 491 26.32 27.27 -8.13
C THR A 491 26.35 26.86 -6.67
N ALA A 492 27.37 27.30 -5.93
CA ALA A 492 27.44 27.07 -4.49
C ALA A 492 26.24 27.70 -3.77
N ASP A 493 25.63 26.98 -2.83
CA ASP A 493 24.44 27.41 -2.08
C ASP A 493 24.77 28.23 -0.82
N GLY A 494 26.07 28.46 -0.55
CA GLY A 494 26.58 29.16 0.63
C GLY A 494 26.60 28.32 1.92
N LYS A 495 26.16 27.06 1.87
CA LYS A 495 26.14 26.11 3.01
C LYS A 495 27.02 24.88 2.79
N GLY A 496 27.75 24.83 1.68
CA GLY A 496 28.70 23.77 1.34
C GLY A 496 28.21 22.81 0.26
N ALA A 497 26.98 22.96 -0.23
CA ALA A 497 26.45 22.20 -1.35
C ALA A 497 26.45 23.03 -2.64
N TRP A 498 26.38 22.35 -3.78
CA TRP A 498 26.24 22.95 -5.10
C TRP A 498 24.86 22.66 -5.65
N VAL A 499 24.25 23.62 -6.31
CA VAL A 499 22.87 23.52 -6.79
C VAL A 499 22.80 23.94 -8.25
N SER A 500 22.16 23.13 -9.08
CA SER A 500 21.94 23.44 -10.49
C SER A 500 20.73 24.35 -10.68
N ASP A 501 20.64 25.01 -11.84
CA ASP A 501 19.34 25.46 -12.37
C ASP A 501 18.42 24.28 -12.69
N PRO A 502 17.10 24.49 -12.86
CA PRO A 502 16.17 23.42 -13.25
C PRO A 502 16.61 22.73 -14.54
N VAL A 503 16.67 21.40 -14.49
CA VAL A 503 17.11 20.51 -15.58
C VAL A 503 15.91 19.72 -16.09
N PRO A 504 15.56 19.81 -17.39
CA PRO A 504 14.44 19.06 -17.95
C PRO A 504 14.84 17.61 -18.24
N LEU A 505 14.68 16.72 -17.25
CA LEU A 505 14.87 15.27 -17.42
C LEU A 505 13.56 14.66 -17.91
N THR A 506 13.25 14.80 -19.20
CA THR A 506 11.92 14.48 -19.76
C THR A 506 11.58 12.99 -19.84
N LEU A 507 12.59 12.11 -19.66
CA LEU A 507 12.44 10.66 -19.73
C LEU A 507 12.77 10.01 -18.38
N ALA A 508 12.02 8.97 -18.04
CA ALA A 508 12.31 8.08 -16.93
C ALA A 508 13.39 7.04 -17.32
N GLY A 509 14.05 6.45 -16.34
CA GLY A 509 15.13 5.47 -16.49
C GLY A 509 16.48 6.00 -16.02
N ASP A 510 17.54 5.25 -16.30
CA ASP A 510 18.89 5.58 -15.83
C ASP A 510 19.56 6.62 -16.73
N TRP A 511 19.89 7.75 -16.15
CA TRP A 511 20.65 8.82 -16.79
C TRP A 511 22.12 8.71 -16.40
N SER A 512 23.03 8.72 -17.39
CA SER A 512 24.46 8.85 -17.12
C SER A 512 24.75 10.27 -16.65
N VAL A 513 25.47 10.41 -15.54
CA VAL A 513 25.88 11.67 -14.94
C VAL A 513 27.40 11.76 -15.00
N ASN A 514 27.90 12.76 -15.73
CA ASN A 514 29.31 13.14 -15.72
C ASN A 514 29.45 14.49 -15.03
N LEU A 515 30.18 14.52 -13.92
CA LEU A 515 30.42 15.69 -13.09
C LEU A 515 31.85 16.16 -13.29
N ASN A 516 32.05 17.40 -13.72
CA ASN A 516 33.35 18.05 -13.85
C ASN A 516 33.53 19.07 -12.72
N ILE A 517 34.63 18.94 -11.99
CA ILE A 517 34.96 19.72 -10.80
C ILE A 517 36.30 20.41 -11.06
N LEU A 518 36.27 21.74 -11.20
CA LEU A 518 37.48 22.55 -11.30
C LEU A 518 37.94 22.92 -9.89
N VAL A 519 39.08 22.42 -9.45
CA VAL A 519 39.64 22.65 -8.10
C VAL A 519 40.57 23.86 -8.10
N SER A 520 41.44 23.98 -9.11
CA SER A 520 42.34 25.12 -9.32
C SER A 520 42.51 25.40 -10.82
N ASP A 521 43.26 26.44 -11.17
CA ASP A 521 43.46 26.82 -12.59
C ASP A 521 44.23 25.76 -13.40
N PHE A 522 44.79 24.75 -12.73
CA PHE A 522 45.56 23.67 -13.33
C PHE A 522 45.06 22.27 -12.94
N GLU A 523 43.98 22.17 -12.14
CA GLU A 523 43.49 20.91 -11.61
C GLU A 523 41.97 20.78 -11.81
N GLU A 524 41.58 19.82 -12.64
CA GLU A 524 40.20 19.40 -12.88
C GLU A 524 40.07 17.91 -12.56
N THR A 525 38.94 17.52 -11.95
CA THR A 525 38.58 16.11 -11.72
C THR A 525 37.18 15.85 -12.27
N SER A 526 37.02 14.74 -12.98
CA SER A 526 35.73 14.30 -13.49
C SER A 526 35.25 13.06 -12.73
N LEU A 527 34.00 13.03 -12.31
CA LEU A 527 33.33 11.87 -11.72
C LEU A 527 32.24 11.39 -12.67
N ALA A 528 32.02 10.08 -12.76
CA ALA A 528 30.99 9.50 -13.61
C ALA A 528 30.14 8.50 -12.82
N GLY A 529 28.87 8.39 -13.19
CA GLY A 529 27.95 7.40 -12.62
C GLY A 529 26.58 7.48 -13.28
N SER A 530 25.57 6.94 -12.61
CA SER A 530 24.19 6.90 -13.11
C SER A 530 23.19 7.29 -12.04
N ILE A 531 22.14 8.02 -12.44
CA ILE A 531 21.02 8.38 -11.58
C ILE A 531 19.71 7.89 -12.20
N SER A 532 18.88 7.19 -11.43
CA SER A 532 17.61 6.63 -11.94
C SER A 532 16.46 7.62 -11.74
N ILE A 533 15.84 8.05 -12.84
CA ILE A 533 14.73 9.01 -12.83
C ILE A 533 13.40 8.27 -12.96
N ARG A 534 12.46 8.53 -12.03
CA ARG A 534 11.15 7.86 -11.99
C ARG A 534 10.18 8.39 -13.08
N HIS A 535 9.11 7.63 -13.33
CA HIS A 535 8.00 8.04 -14.20
C HIS A 535 7.11 9.16 -13.64
#